data_AF-A0A849NLL8-F1
#
_entry.id   AF-A0A849NLL8-F1
#
_cell.length_a   1.000
_cell.length_b   1.000
_cell.length_c   1.000
_cell.angle_alpha   90.00
_cell.angle_beta   90.00
_cell.angle_gamma   90.00
#
_symmetry.space_group_name_H-M   'P 1'
#
loop_
_entity.id
_entity.type
_entity.pdbx_description
1 polymer ?
#
loop_
_entity_poly.entity_id
_entity_poly.type
_entity_poly.pdbx_seq_one_letter_code
_entity_poly.pdbx_strand_id
1 'polypeptide(L)' 'MEHDIVCGMEIKNTLSAPLIIYKGKTYYFCTDLCKIQFEQEPEKYIQKGDSEQDEHQD' A
#
# COMPACT_ATOMS: atom_id res chain seq x y z
N MET A 1 7.32 5.80 -6.94
CA MET A 1 7.47 4.37 -6.60
C MET A 1 6.31 4.01 -5.72
N GLU A 2 5.58 2.95 -6.06
CA GLU A 2 4.50 2.42 -5.21
C GLU A 2 5.09 1.42 -4.23
N HIS A 3 4.66 1.49 -2.97
CA HIS A 3 5.10 0.58 -1.92
C HIS A 3 3.90 -0.16 -1.35
N ASP A 4 4.07 -1.45 -1.12
CA ASP A 4 3.07 -2.26 -0.46
C ASP A 4 2.96 -1.84 1.01
N ILE A 5 1.80 -1.33 1.43
CA ILE A 5 1.57 -0.83 2.79
C ILE A 5 1.50 -1.93 3.86
N VAL A 6 1.45 -3.20 3.46
CA VAL A 6 1.45 -4.36 4.36
C VAL A 6 2.87 -4.75 4.73
N CYS A 7 3.78 -4.80 3.75
CA CYS A 7 5.14 -5.30 3.96
C CYS A 7 6.24 -4.25 3.74
N GLY A 8 5.93 -3.08 3.18
CA GLY A 8 6.88 -2.03 2.83
C GLY A 8 7.71 -2.31 1.59
N MET A 9 7.45 -3.41 0.86
CA MET A 9 8.22 -3.73 -0.35
C MET A 9 7.85 -2.80 -1.50
N GLU A 10 8.87 -2.40 -2.26
CA GLU A 10 8.70 -1.66 -3.50
C GLU A 10 8.03 -2.53 -4.58
N ILE A 11 7.03 -1.97 -5.24
CA ILE A 11 6.27 -2.64 -6.30
C ILE A 11 6.93 -2.31 -7.65
N LYS A 12 7.65 -3.29 -8.19
CA LYS A 12 8.42 -3.15 -9.44
C LYS A 12 7.56 -3.02 -10.70
N ASN A 13 6.35 -3.59 -10.69
CA ASN A 13 5.43 -3.56 -11.82
C ASN A 13 4.00 -3.38 -11.36
N THR A 14 3.54 -2.13 -11.33
CA THR A 14 2.17 -1.77 -10.94
C THR A 14 1.11 -2.22 -11.93
N LEU A 15 1.45 -2.44 -13.21
CA LEU A 15 0.51 -2.89 -14.24
C LEU A 15 0.03 -4.33 -14.04
N SER A 16 0.85 -5.15 -13.38
CA SER A 16 0.55 -6.56 -13.07
C SER A 16 0.39 -6.82 -11.57
N ALA A 17 0.55 -5.79 -10.74
CA ALA A 17 0.43 -5.92 -9.30
C ALA A 17 -1.03 -6.13 -8.89
N PRO A 18 -1.31 -7.00 -7.91
CA PRO A 18 -2.59 -7.04 -7.24
C PRO A 18 -2.94 -5.66 -6.67
N LEU A 19 -4.18 -5.23 -6.87
CA LEU A 19 -4.67 -3.94 -6.39
C LEU A 19 -6.05 -4.05 -5.77
N ILE A 20 -6.39 -3.07 -4.95
CA ILE A 20 -7.75 -2.88 -4.42
C ILE A 20 -8.08 -1.39 -4.37
N ILE A 21 -9.36 -1.07 -4.56
CA ILE A 21 -9.88 0.27 -4.33
C ILE A 21 -10.55 0.27 -2.95
N TYR A 22 -10.00 1.04 -2.01
CA TYR A 22 -10.54 1.19 -0.66
C TYR A 22 -10.71 2.66 -0.32
N LYS A 23 -11.92 3.07 0.12
CA LYS A 23 -12.28 4.47 0.39
C LYS A 23 -11.95 5.44 -0.78
N GLY A 24 -12.05 4.96 -2.02
CA GLY A 24 -11.77 5.74 -3.23
C GLY A 24 -10.27 5.93 -3.54
N LYS A 25 -9.37 5.35 -2.75
CA LYS A 25 -7.93 5.28 -3.03
C LYS A 25 -7.58 3.89 -3.60
N THR A 26 -6.72 3.84 -4.60
CA THR A 26 -6.17 2.59 -5.14
C THR A 26 -4.91 2.22 -4.35
N TYR A 27 -4.86 1.00 -3.83
CA TYR A 27 -3.70 0.44 -3.16
C TYR A 27 -3.15 -0.72 -3.97
N TYR A 28 -1.83 -0.76 -4.15
CA TYR A 28 -1.13 -1.83 -4.85
C TYR A 28 -0.39 -2.71 -3.85
N PHE A 29 -0.21 -3.98 -4.19
CA PHE A 29 0.46 -4.96 -3.34
C PHE A 29 1.54 -5.71 -4.12
N CYS A 30 2.58 -6.15 -3.42
CA CYS A 30 3.67 -6.92 -4.02
C CYS A 30 3.23 -8.36 -4.33
N THR A 31 2.24 -8.87 -3.60
CA THR A 31 1.69 -10.23 -3.74
C THR A 31 0.21 -10.27 -3.37
N ASP A 32 -0.50 -11.28 -3.86
CA ASP A 32 -1.91 -11.52 -3.48
C ASP A 32 -2.08 -11.75 -1.98
N LEU A 33 -1.08 -12.33 -1.33
CA LEU A 33 -1.10 -12.53 0.12
C LEU A 33 -1.16 -11.21 0.88
N CYS A 34 -0.39 -10.20 0.46
CA CYS A 34 -0.44 -8.86 1.06
C CYS A 34 -1.79 -8.19 0.80
N LYS A 35 -2.34 -8.32 -0.41
CA LYS A 35 -3.71 -7.86 -0.71
C LYS A 35 -4.74 -8.50 0.24
N ILE A 36 -4.68 -9.82 0.44
CA ILE A 36 -5.61 -10.55 1.32
C ILE A 36 -5.44 -10.14 2.80
N GLN A 37 -4.21 -9.87 3.24
CA GLN A 37 -3.96 -9.35 4.59
C GLN A 37 -4.56 -7.95 4.77
N PHE A 38 -4.38 -7.09 3.76
CA PHE A 38 -5.01 -5.78 3.75
C PHE A 38 -6.54 -5.85 3.75
N GLU A 39 -7.15 -6.76 2.98
CA GLU A 39 -8.61 -6.94 2.94
C GLU A 39 -9.19 -7.39 4.29
N GLN A 40 -8.42 -8.12 5.09
CA GLN A 40 -8.86 -8.57 6.42
C GLN A 40 -8.81 -7.46 7.47
N GLU A 41 -7.78 -6.60 7.43
CA GLU A 41 -7.57 -5.54 8.44
C GLU A 41 -7.15 -4.20 7.79
N PRO A 42 -7.93 -3.60 6.88
CA PRO A 42 -7.48 -2.45 6.08
C PRO A 42 -7.16 -1.22 6.93
N GLU A 43 -7.91 -1.01 8.02
CA GLU A 43 -7.72 0.13 8.92
C GLU A 43 -6.35 0.14 9.61
N LYS A 44 -5.79 -1.03 9.90
CA LYS A 44 -4.48 -1.20 10.53
C LYS A 44 -3.33 -0.72 9.64
N TYR A 45 -3.46 -0.92 8.34
CA TYR A 45 -2.44 -0.55 7.37
C TYR A 45 -2.58 0.91 6.91
N ILE A 46 -3.81 1.41 6.81
CA ILE A 46 -4.06 2.80 6.40
C ILE A 46 -3.60 3.80 7.46
N GLN A 47 -3.76 3.50 8.76
CA GLN A 47 -3.27 4.38 9.82
C GLN A 47 -1.74 4.60 9.78
N LYS A 48 -1.00 3.69 9.15
CA LYS A 48 0.46 3.76 9.04
C LYS A 48 0.94 4.42 7.73
N GLY A 49 0.08 4.51 6.72
CA GLY A 49 0.42 5.01 5.38
C GLY A 49 0.18 6.51 5.18
N ASP A 50 -0.49 7.19 6.11
CA ASP A 50 -0.72 8.66 6.06
C ASP A 50 0.40 9.46 6.78
N SER A 51 1.50 8.83 7.21
CA SER A 51 2.60 9.49 7.94
C SER A 51 3.92 9.70 7.18
N GLU A 52 4.01 9.42 5.88
CA GLU A 52 5.26 9.64 5.12
C GLU A 52 5.02 10.32 3.78
N GLN A 53 4.78 11.63 3.83
CA GLN A 53 5.26 12.62 2.85
C GLN A 53 4.95 14.04 3.34
N ASP A 54 5.66 14.46 4.40
CA ASP A 54 6.07 15.86 4.54
C ASP A 54 7.31 15.89 5.46
N GLU A 55 8.22 16.82 5.17
CA GLU A 55 9.45 17.18 5.94
C GLU A 55 10.67 16.22 5.78
N HIS A 56 11.75 16.52 5.06
CA HIS A 56 12.60 17.71 5.18
C HIS A 56 13.41 17.95 3.89
N GLN A 57 13.33 19.17 3.37
CA GLN A 57 14.35 19.78 2.53
C GLN A 57 15.00 20.88 3.40
N ASP A 58 16.26 20.69 3.79
CA ASP A 58 17.18 21.76 4.21
C ASP A 58 18.59 21.41 3.68
#